data_AF-A0A290QA43-F1
#
_entry.id   AF-A0A290QA43-F1
#
_cell.length_a   1.000
_cell.length_b   1.000
_cell.length_c   1.000
_cell.angle_alpha   90.00
_cell.angle_beta   90.00
_cell.angle_gamma   90.00
#
_symmetry.space_group_name_H-M   'P 1'
#
loop_
_entity.id
_entity.type
_entity.pdbx_description
1 polymer ?
#
loop_
_entity_poly.entity_id
_entity_poly.type
_entity_poly.pdbx_seq_one_letter_code
_entity_poly.pdbx_strand_id
1 'polypeptide(L)'
;MLPGKFARIRLLTYLVLTALIAWHFYGRKRVIETSLSALPFPEIVATDLRKPDIPRLDRPQDFPALYRDPVVTVSKAIEETGLRPSEYWVELRLEDSGRRLDFSLWHESIVGENYSNEFKGDISGKSRTVEYDALSGKVVKISSWR
;
A
#
# COMPACT_ATOMS: atom_id res chain seq x y z
N MET A 1 9.55 -40.14 -50.80
CA MET A 1 9.04 -38.82 -50.38
C MET A 1 8.33 -38.97 -49.05
N LEU A 2 8.88 -38.45 -47.95
CA LEU A 2 8.28 -38.52 -46.60
C LEU A 2 8.12 -37.10 -46.02
N PRO A 3 7.00 -36.41 -46.27
CA PRO A 3 6.70 -35.14 -45.62
C PRO A 3 5.62 -35.39 -44.55
N GLY A 4 6.01 -35.91 -43.39
CA GLY A 4 5.01 -36.20 -42.33
C GLY A 4 5.51 -36.07 -40.90
N LYS A 5 6.82 -36.20 -40.67
CA LYS A 5 7.38 -36.20 -39.31
C LYS A 5 7.74 -34.79 -38.81
N PHE A 6 8.10 -33.85 -39.70
CA PHE A 6 8.52 -32.50 -39.31
C PHE A 6 7.37 -31.55 -38.94
N ALA A 7 6.17 -31.75 -39.47
CA ALA A 7 5.01 -30.90 -39.16
C ALA A 7 4.50 -31.13 -37.73
N ARG A 8 4.54 -32.37 -37.23
CA ARG A 8 4.11 -32.73 -35.87
C ARG A 8 5.04 -32.18 -34.80
N ILE A 9 6.35 -32.15 -35.06
CA ILE A 9 7.35 -31.63 -34.11
C ILE A 9 7.13 -30.12 -33.91
N ARG A 10 6.88 -29.36 -35.00
CA ARG A 10 6.65 -27.91 -34.92
C ARG A 10 5.41 -27.55 -34.11
N LEU A 11 4.31 -28.31 -34.25
CA LEU A 11 3.07 -28.09 -33.51
C LEU A 11 3.25 -28.33 -32.00
N LEU A 12 4.00 -29.40 -31.64
CA LEU A 12 4.30 -29.72 -30.24
C LEU A 12 5.18 -28.64 -29.58
N THR A 13 6.19 -28.12 -30.26
CA THR A 13 7.00 -27.00 -29.73
C THR A 13 6.17 -25.74 -29.50
N TYR A 14 5.25 -25.40 -30.40
CA TYR A 14 4.38 -24.24 -30.22
C TYR A 14 3.43 -24.40 -29.03
N LEU A 15 2.86 -25.59 -28.83
CA LEU A 15 1.99 -25.87 -27.69
C LEU A 15 2.73 -25.82 -26.35
N VAL A 16 3.98 -26.29 -26.29
CA VAL A 16 4.80 -26.21 -25.08
C VAL A 16 5.20 -24.76 -24.79
N LEU A 17 5.54 -23.98 -25.82
CA LEU A 17 5.93 -22.58 -25.64
C LEU A 17 4.74 -21.72 -25.17
N THR A 18 3.55 -21.92 -25.73
CA THR A 18 2.34 -21.20 -25.28
C THR A 18 1.91 -21.64 -23.89
N ALA A 19 2.06 -22.91 -23.53
CA ALA A 19 1.83 -23.39 -22.16
C ALA A 19 2.81 -22.78 -21.16
N LEU A 20 4.09 -22.63 -21.51
CA LEU A 20 5.10 -21.99 -20.66
C LEU A 20 4.85 -20.49 -20.48
N ILE A 21 4.50 -19.78 -21.55
CA ILE A 21 4.14 -18.36 -21.48
C ILE A 21 2.85 -18.20 -20.65
N ALA A 22 1.82 -19.02 -20.90
CA ALA A 22 0.60 -19.01 -20.11
C ALA A 22 0.87 -19.32 -18.63
N TRP A 23 1.74 -20.29 -18.31
CA TRP A 23 2.15 -20.59 -16.94
C TRP A 23 2.88 -19.40 -16.28
N HIS A 24 3.75 -18.72 -17.03
CA HIS A 24 4.51 -17.59 -16.51
C HIS A 24 3.61 -16.35 -16.25
N PHE A 25 2.55 -16.16 -17.03
CA PHE A 25 1.59 -15.07 -16.86
C PHE A 25 0.43 -15.41 -15.90
N TYR A 26 -0.09 -16.63 -15.90
CA TYR A 26 -1.18 -17.07 -15.00
C TYR A 26 -0.68 -17.50 -13.62
N GLY A 27 0.49 -18.12 -13.53
CA GLY A 27 1.09 -18.53 -12.25
C GLY A 27 1.46 -17.33 -11.38
N ARG A 28 1.89 -16.23 -11.99
CA ARG A 28 2.27 -15.00 -11.27
C ARG A 28 1.07 -14.24 -10.71
N LYS A 29 -0.14 -14.43 -11.26
CA LYS A 29 -1.38 -13.81 -10.74
C LYS A 29 -1.98 -14.55 -9.54
N ARG A 30 -1.76 -15.86 -9.40
CA ARG A 30 -2.39 -16.64 -8.30
C ARG A 30 -1.63 -16.64 -6.98
N VAL A 31 -0.36 -16.24 -6.95
CA VAL A 31 0.39 -16.18 -5.68
C VAL A 31 -0.08 -15.03 -4.78
N ILE A 32 -0.84 -14.05 -5.31
CA ILE A 32 -1.34 -12.92 -4.53
C ILE A 32 -2.76 -13.16 -3.98
N GLU A 33 -3.57 -13.99 -4.65
CA GLU A 33 -4.99 -14.15 -4.28
C GLU A 33 -5.28 -15.21 -3.20
N THR A 34 -4.33 -16.08 -2.84
CA THR A 34 -4.60 -17.24 -1.95
C THR A 34 -3.91 -17.17 -0.58
N SER A 35 -3.47 -15.99 -0.14
CA SER A 35 -2.86 -15.85 1.20
C SER A 35 -3.36 -14.65 2.01
N LEU A 36 -4.40 -13.96 1.53
CA LEU A 36 -5.02 -12.83 2.24
C LEU A 36 -6.18 -13.25 3.17
N SER A 37 -6.48 -14.54 3.28
CA SER A 37 -7.65 -15.04 4.01
C SER A 37 -7.38 -15.66 5.39
N ALA A 38 -6.13 -15.71 5.88
CA ALA A 38 -5.88 -16.38 7.17
C ALA A 38 -4.60 -15.95 7.90
N LEU A 39 -4.12 -14.72 7.71
CA LEU A 39 -3.21 -14.15 8.71
C LEU A 39 -4.10 -13.45 9.74
N PRO A 40 -4.04 -13.83 11.04
CA PRO A 40 -4.51 -12.93 12.08
C PRO A 40 -3.61 -11.70 11.98
N PHE A 41 -4.10 -10.67 11.31
CA PHE A 41 -3.45 -9.38 11.32
C PHE A 41 -3.35 -8.98 12.79
N PRO A 42 -2.19 -8.55 13.30
CA PRO A 42 -2.21 -7.76 14.51
C PRO A 42 -3.09 -6.56 14.17
N GLU A 43 -4.31 -6.61 14.67
CA GLU A 43 -5.19 -5.46 14.77
C GLU A 43 -4.34 -4.43 15.51
N ILE A 44 -3.76 -3.47 14.78
CA ILE A 44 -3.32 -2.23 15.38
C ILE A 44 -4.64 -1.52 15.69
N VAL A 45 -5.32 -2.03 16.73
CA VAL A 45 -6.38 -1.34 17.44
C VAL A 45 -5.80 0.03 17.71
N ALA A 46 -6.53 1.07 17.31
CA ALA A 46 -6.22 2.46 17.62
C ALA A 46 -6.07 2.60 19.13
N THR A 47 -4.86 2.31 19.62
CA THR A 47 -4.54 2.25 21.03
C THR A 47 -3.86 3.55 21.33
N ASP A 48 -4.65 4.58 21.65
CA ASP A 48 -4.28 5.84 22.31
C ASP A 48 -2.75 6.12 22.27
N LEU A 49 -2.21 6.33 21.07
CA LEU A 49 -0.77 6.38 20.84
C LEU A 49 -0.27 7.72 21.34
N ARG A 50 0.38 7.71 22.51
CA ARG A 50 1.17 8.87 22.94
C ARG A 50 2.30 9.11 21.95
N LYS A 51 2.65 10.39 21.83
CA LYS A 51 3.57 11.06 20.88
C LYS A 51 4.88 10.36 20.44
N PRO A 52 5.53 9.41 21.17
CA PRO A 52 6.76 8.75 20.68
C PRO A 52 6.55 7.62 19.67
N ASP A 53 5.36 7.02 19.58
CA ASP A 53 5.20 5.70 18.92
C ASP A 53 4.62 5.77 17.50
N ILE A 54 4.37 6.97 16.99
CA ILE A 54 3.87 7.16 15.62
C ILE A 54 5.07 7.24 14.67
N PRO A 55 5.14 6.43 13.60
CA PRO A 55 6.25 6.47 12.65
C PRO A 55 6.19 7.69 11.72
N ARG A 56 7.35 8.11 11.19
CA ARG A 56 7.42 9.18 10.18
C ARG A 56 7.22 8.64 8.77
N LEU A 57 6.53 9.41 7.92
CA LEU A 57 6.23 8.99 6.55
C LEU A 57 7.49 8.75 5.69
N ASP A 58 8.55 9.52 5.93
CA ASP A 58 9.85 9.40 5.24
C ASP A 58 10.71 8.23 5.74
N ARG A 59 10.23 7.45 6.71
CA ARG A 59 10.94 6.31 7.29
C ARG A 59 10.13 5.01 7.15
N PRO A 60 10.06 4.42 5.94
CA PRO A 60 9.32 3.17 5.72
C PRO A 60 9.77 2.02 6.62
N GLN A 61 11.03 2.00 7.05
CA GLN A 61 11.58 0.97 7.94
C GLN A 61 10.95 0.98 9.34
N ASP A 62 10.39 2.11 9.78
CA ASP A 62 9.75 2.25 11.08
C ASP A 62 8.36 1.58 11.10
N PHE A 63 7.85 1.17 9.93
CA PHE A 63 6.58 0.46 9.79
C PHE A 63 6.76 -1.07 9.75
N PRO A 64 5.73 -1.82 10.18
CA PRO A 64 5.66 -3.26 9.96
C PRO A 64 5.86 -3.61 8.47
N ALA A 65 6.49 -4.76 8.21
CA ALA A 65 6.89 -5.18 6.86
C ALA A 65 5.76 -5.09 5.81
N LEU A 66 4.53 -5.39 6.22
CA LEU A 66 3.33 -5.34 5.38
C LEU A 66 3.02 -3.93 4.85
N TYR A 67 3.35 -2.87 5.60
CA TYR A 67 2.98 -1.50 5.27
C TYR A 67 4.10 -0.69 4.62
N ARG A 68 5.31 -1.26 4.48
CA ARG A 68 6.46 -0.53 3.94
C ARG A 68 6.24 -0.08 2.49
N ASP A 69 5.76 -0.97 1.64
CA ASP A 69 5.48 -0.66 0.23
C ASP A 69 4.33 0.36 0.08
N PRO A 70 3.19 0.21 0.80
CA PRO A 70 2.17 1.25 0.89
C PRO A 70 2.72 2.61 1.32
N VAL A 71 3.54 2.66 2.38
CA VAL A 71 4.15 3.91 2.90
C VAL A 71 5.03 4.57 1.84
N VAL A 72 5.87 3.81 1.13
CA VAL A 72 6.69 4.35 0.04
C VAL A 72 5.80 4.95 -1.06
N THR A 73 4.69 4.28 -1.39
CA THR A 73 3.76 4.75 -2.41
C THR A 73 3.06 6.04 -1.97
N VAL A 74 2.59 6.09 -0.72
CA VAL A 74 1.96 7.28 -0.13
C VAL A 74 2.95 8.43 -0.05
N SER A 75 4.19 8.19 0.38
CA SER A 75 5.26 9.19 0.43
C SER A 75 5.49 9.85 -0.92
N LYS A 76 5.57 9.06 -1.99
CA LYS A 76 5.72 9.58 -3.36
C LYS A 76 4.51 10.40 -3.79
N ALA A 77 3.30 9.90 -3.54
CA ALA A 77 2.07 10.62 -3.90
C ALA A 77 1.96 11.97 -3.17
N ILE A 78 2.43 12.06 -1.93
CA ILE A 78 2.50 13.32 -1.19
C ILE A 78 3.55 14.27 -1.79
N GLU A 79 4.72 13.76 -2.13
CA GLU A 79 5.76 14.54 -2.80
C GLU A 79 5.30 15.11 -4.14
N GLU A 80 4.54 14.33 -4.93
CA GLU A 80 3.91 14.77 -6.18
C GLU A 80 2.92 15.93 -6.00
N THR A 81 2.33 16.09 -4.80
CA THR A 81 1.48 17.25 -4.47
C THR A 81 2.26 18.50 -4.05
N GLY A 82 3.61 18.45 -4.06
CA GLY A 82 4.49 19.54 -3.63
C GLY A 82 4.68 19.64 -2.11
N LEU A 83 4.19 18.64 -1.36
CA LEU A 83 4.34 18.54 0.10
C LEU A 83 5.59 17.71 0.44
N ARG A 84 6.15 17.90 1.64
CA ARG A 84 7.37 17.20 2.06
C ARG A 84 7.04 16.02 2.97
N PRO A 85 7.30 14.77 2.57
CA PRO A 85 6.99 13.60 3.40
C PRO A 85 7.63 13.62 4.79
N SER A 86 8.82 14.21 4.93
CA SER A 86 9.54 14.31 6.21
C SER A 86 8.82 15.16 7.27
N GLU A 87 7.86 15.99 6.86
CA GLU A 87 7.05 16.83 7.75
C GLU A 87 5.83 16.08 8.33
N TYR A 88 5.63 14.81 7.95
CA TYR A 88 4.43 14.05 8.31
C TYR A 88 4.72 12.86 9.22
N TRP A 89 3.90 12.74 10.25
CA TRP A 89 3.74 11.55 11.10
C TRP A 89 2.50 10.77 10.66
N VAL A 90 2.53 9.45 10.74
CA VAL A 90 1.52 8.59 10.10
C VAL A 90 0.78 7.74 11.11
N GLU A 91 -0.53 7.94 11.19
CA GLU A 91 -1.45 7.00 11.81
C GLU A 91 -2.12 6.16 10.72
N LEU A 92 -2.08 4.83 10.86
CA LEU A 92 -2.67 3.89 9.92
C LEU A 92 -3.99 3.36 10.45
N ARG A 93 -5.04 3.40 9.62
CA ARG A 93 -6.31 2.70 9.90
C ARG A 93 -6.62 1.72 8.79
N LEU A 94 -6.97 0.51 9.19
CA LEU A 94 -7.50 -0.50 8.28
C LEU A 94 -9.02 -0.36 8.28
N GLU A 95 -9.60 -0.16 7.10
CA GLU A 95 -11.06 -0.17 6.96
C GLU A 95 -11.61 -1.61 7.02
N ASP A 96 -12.86 -1.76 7.47
CA ASP A 96 -13.50 -3.05 7.84
C ASP A 96 -13.41 -4.17 6.77
N SER A 97 -13.21 -3.80 5.51
CA SER A 97 -13.08 -4.75 4.40
C SER A 97 -11.65 -5.28 4.18
N GLY A 98 -10.64 -4.75 4.88
CA GLY A 98 -9.21 -5.06 4.70
C GLY A 98 -8.64 -4.64 3.34
N ARG A 99 -9.45 -4.04 2.45
CA ARG A 99 -9.07 -3.67 1.08
C ARG A 99 -8.52 -2.25 0.97
N ARG A 100 -8.81 -1.41 1.95
CA ARG A 100 -8.42 -0.01 1.98
C ARG A 100 -7.62 0.29 3.23
N LEU A 101 -6.53 1.01 3.05
CA LEU A 101 -5.70 1.57 4.10
C LEU A 101 -5.85 3.08 4.08
N ASP A 102 -6.22 3.65 5.22
CA ASP A 102 -6.33 5.08 5.41
C ASP A 102 -5.13 5.56 6.21
N PHE A 103 -4.32 6.41 5.57
CA PHE A 103 -3.15 7.04 6.16
C PHE A 103 -3.53 8.42 6.64
N SER A 104 -3.63 8.59 7.95
CA SER A 104 -3.84 9.89 8.59
C SER A 104 -2.47 10.54 8.79
N LEU A 105 -2.16 11.53 7.95
CA LEU A 105 -0.88 12.24 7.91
C LEU A 105 -0.97 13.51 8.76
N TRP A 106 -0.34 13.47 9.92
CA TRP A 106 -0.25 14.58 10.87
C TRP A 106 0.97 15.43 10.56
N HIS A 107 0.76 16.69 10.18
CA HIS A 107 1.87 17.61 9.93
C HIS A 107 2.60 17.97 11.24
N GLU A 108 3.92 18.09 11.19
CA GLU A 108 4.79 18.29 12.36
C GLU A 108 4.43 19.51 13.22
N SER A 109 3.87 20.55 12.59
CA SER A 109 3.42 21.77 13.29
C SER A 109 2.30 21.48 14.30
N ILE A 110 1.46 20.48 14.06
CA ILE A 110 0.35 20.12 14.96
C ILE A 110 0.84 19.17 16.04
N VAL A 111 1.73 18.26 15.68
CA VAL A 111 2.30 17.26 16.59
C VAL A 111 3.07 17.97 17.72
N GLY A 112 3.68 19.13 17.45
CA GLY A 112 4.38 19.96 18.43
C GLY A 112 3.49 20.57 19.52
N GLU A 113 2.33 21.12 19.15
CA GLU A 113 1.64 22.11 20.00
C GLU A 113 0.60 21.53 20.96
N ASN A 114 -0.23 20.55 20.58
CA ASN A 114 -1.22 19.95 21.51
C ASN A 114 -1.82 18.68 20.88
N TYR A 115 -1.15 17.53 21.07
CA TYR A 115 -1.75 16.21 20.82
C TYR A 115 -2.68 15.85 22.00
N SER A 116 -3.58 16.76 22.38
CA SER A 116 -4.68 16.42 23.28
C SER A 116 -5.80 15.83 22.42
N ASN A 117 -6.45 14.76 22.91
CA ASN A 117 -7.58 14.09 22.28
C ASN A 117 -8.81 15.00 21.99
N GLU A 118 -8.69 16.31 22.22
CA GLU A 118 -9.72 17.32 22.01
C GLU A 118 -9.57 18.08 20.67
N PHE A 119 -8.48 17.88 19.92
CA PHE A 119 -8.28 18.56 18.64
C PHE A 119 -9.17 17.98 17.54
N LYS A 120 -10.31 18.65 17.30
CA LYS A 120 -11.17 18.45 16.13
C LYS A 120 -10.70 19.36 14.99
N GLY A 121 -9.87 18.84 14.11
CA GLY A 121 -9.49 19.49 12.86
C GLY A 121 -8.03 19.96 12.81
N ASP A 122 -7.64 20.43 11.63
CA ASP A 122 -6.29 20.88 11.34
C ASP A 122 -6.26 22.40 11.11
N ILE A 123 -5.88 23.15 12.14
CA ILE A 123 -5.72 24.61 12.07
C ILE A 123 -4.64 25.02 11.03
N SER A 124 -3.64 24.17 10.78
CA SER A 124 -2.59 24.45 9.80
C SER A 124 -3.06 24.23 8.36
N GLY A 125 -4.12 23.44 8.15
CA GLY A 125 -4.59 23.02 6.83
C GLY A 125 -3.56 22.20 6.03
N LYS A 126 -2.55 21.61 6.67
CA LYS A 126 -1.46 20.83 6.06
C LYS A 126 -1.56 19.32 6.24
N SER A 127 -2.28 18.84 7.26
CA SER A 127 -2.59 17.43 7.48
C SER A 127 -3.53 16.86 6.42
N ARG A 128 -3.34 15.59 6.14
CA ARG A 128 -3.99 14.91 5.02
C ARG A 128 -4.50 13.53 5.45
N THR A 129 -5.59 13.07 4.84
CA THR A 129 -5.90 11.64 4.79
C THR A 129 -5.56 11.14 3.40
N VAL A 130 -4.82 10.03 3.32
CA VAL A 130 -4.53 9.35 2.06
C VAL A 130 -5.21 7.99 2.06
N GLU A 131 -6.15 7.81 1.15
CA GLU A 131 -6.82 6.53 0.91
C GLU A 131 -5.96 5.71 -0.06
N TYR A 132 -5.48 4.56 0.39
CA TYR A 132 -4.70 3.61 -0.41
C TYR A 132 -5.49 2.32 -0.63
N ASP A 133 -5.60 1.91 -1.89
CA ASP A 133 -6.21 0.63 -2.26
C ASP A 133 -5.12 -0.46 -2.33
N ALA A 134 -5.21 -1.41 -1.40
CA ALA A 134 -4.24 -2.49 -1.28
C ALA A 134 -4.29 -3.49 -2.44
N LEU A 135 -5.42 -3.59 -3.16
CA LEU A 135 -5.55 -4.48 -4.31
C LEU A 135 -4.87 -3.92 -5.55
N SER A 136 -5.08 -2.62 -5.83
CA SER A 136 -4.44 -1.96 -6.98
C SER A 136 -3.04 -1.45 -6.68
N GLY A 137 -2.65 -1.39 -5.40
CA GLY A 137 -1.36 -0.90 -4.95
C GLY A 137 -1.18 0.61 -5.16
N LYS A 138 -2.27 1.38 -5.11
CA LYS A 138 -2.29 2.79 -5.51
C LYS A 138 -2.98 3.67 -4.48
N VAL A 139 -2.52 4.92 -4.42
CA VAL A 139 -3.27 6.00 -3.77
C VAL A 139 -4.49 6.33 -4.63
N VAL A 140 -5.66 6.25 -4.01
CA VAL A 140 -6.96 6.54 -4.64
C VAL A 140 -7.36 7.98 -4.42
N LYS A 141 -7.03 8.54 -3.24
CA LYS A 141 -7.44 9.88 -2.86
C LYS A 141 -6.54 10.48 -1.80
N ILE A 142 -6.30 11.78 -1.91
CA ILE A 142 -5.64 12.60 -0.89
C ILE A 142 -6.63 13.71 -0.53
N SER A 143 -7.04 13.78 0.73
CA SER A 143 -7.96 14.80 1.24
C SER A 143 -7.28 15.65 2.32
N SER A 144 -7.59 16.94 2.33
CA SER A 144 -7.14 17.85 3.40
C SER A 144 -8.10 17.82 4.56
N TRP A 145 -7.55 17.92 5.76
CA TRP A 145 -8.35 18.11 6.97
C TRP A 145 -8.85 19.56 7.00
N ARG A 146 -10.08 19.76 7.45
CA ARG A 146 -10.71 21.06 7.63
C ARG A 146 -11.24 21.18 9.04
#